data_AF-A0AA47M0G1-F1
#
_entry.id   AF-A0AA47M0G1-F1
#
_cell.length_a   1.000
_cell.length_b   1.000
_cell.length_c   1.000
_cell.angle_alpha   90.00
_cell.angle_beta   90.00
_cell.angle_gamma   90.00
#
_symmetry.space_group_name_H-M   'P 1'
#
loop_
_entity.id
_entity.type
_entity.pdbx_description
1 polymer ?
#
loop_
_entity_poly.entity_id
_entity_poly.type
_entity_poly.pdbx_seq_one_letter_code
_entity_poly.pdbx_strand_id
1 'polypeptide(L)'
;MSQYLISTSYTCFSRIPSKAVQVKYAQGIVALFPYLKDPMSKHGYEHFYDPASGSGYIAWRIKNVQRSETDHPRSRIALEEFSGGPKAARDSPSTIEQLTGEKCEEAMSMMNHSSDEALVMDKMKATFEHRQILVRNPDKSVDVLDTFPRFLDIPGLIEQDFPMLFGEETSGKFLSKWPTFFRPHITEDAKGLVSTHHVEELLSSAEGNDGGWDRDIASLCLLLHLIPPTSKGHKKSVKISALQAEDYLVRYVLDVNSSHEEICLSEMLPSQHLFALKRCRPCKIVGASIPIFLSGLEPTQPFLLCVGPQKNKIQKFYVIVDGKAIPCRAQTSVAAFDELFKTHFVFGTSYSEALDGFYTLVQTAVYNIDIGIVRENPRVRELRARFLNLK
;
A
#
# COMPACT_ATOMS: atom_id res chain seq x y z
N MET A 1 10.23 -24.46 5.32
CA MET A 1 9.80 -25.86 5.08
C MET A 1 9.15 -26.09 3.71
N SER A 2 8.31 -25.19 3.17
CA SER A 2 7.75 -25.33 1.80
C SER A 2 8.82 -25.39 0.68
N GLN A 3 9.98 -24.77 0.92
CA GLN A 3 11.13 -24.82 0.00
C GLN A 3 11.78 -26.21 -0.09
N TYR A 4 11.73 -27.00 0.99
CA TYR A 4 12.37 -28.32 1.06
C TYR A 4 11.52 -29.42 0.40
N LEU A 5 10.21 -29.45 0.68
CA LEU A 5 9.31 -30.48 0.14
C LEU A 5 9.18 -30.46 -1.39
N ILE A 6 9.26 -29.28 -2.00
CA ILE A 6 9.21 -29.12 -3.45
C ILE A 6 10.59 -29.45 -4.06
N SER A 7 11.70 -29.15 -3.37
CA SER A 7 13.05 -29.49 -3.84
C SER A 7 13.25 -31.02 -3.94
N THR A 8 12.84 -31.78 -2.92
CA THR A 8 13.03 -33.25 -2.89
C THR A 8 12.09 -34.03 -3.81
N SER A 9 10.97 -33.45 -4.23
CA SER A 9 10.10 -34.09 -5.23
C SER A 9 10.59 -33.86 -6.66
N TYR A 10 11.38 -32.80 -6.90
CA TYR A 10 11.95 -32.48 -8.21
C TYR A 10 13.24 -33.21 -8.55
N THR A 11 14.06 -33.55 -7.56
CA THR A 11 15.30 -34.32 -7.80
C THR A 11 15.06 -35.76 -8.25
N CYS A 12 13.84 -36.29 -8.09
CA CYS A 12 13.51 -37.68 -8.43
C CYS A 12 12.65 -37.87 -9.70
N PHE A 13 11.97 -36.83 -10.22
CA PHE A 13 11.09 -36.98 -11.40
C PHE A 13 11.20 -35.77 -12.36
N SER A 14 11.88 -35.97 -13.47
CA SER A 14 12.09 -34.98 -14.55
C SER A 14 10.82 -34.62 -15.36
N ARG A 15 9.62 -34.70 -14.79
CA ARG A 15 8.35 -34.38 -15.46
C ARG A 15 7.51 -33.45 -14.62
N ILE A 16 6.96 -32.41 -15.27
CA ILE A 16 5.99 -31.49 -14.67
C ILE A 16 4.84 -32.31 -14.09
N PRO A 17 4.58 -32.24 -12.77
CA PRO A 17 3.45 -32.93 -12.15
C PRO A 17 2.14 -32.55 -12.84
N SER A 18 1.29 -33.53 -13.13
CA SER A 18 -0.03 -33.25 -13.73
C SER A 18 -0.88 -32.37 -12.81
N LYS A 19 -1.91 -31.71 -13.36
CA LYS A 19 -2.83 -30.87 -12.56
C LYS A 19 -3.36 -31.60 -11.33
N ALA A 20 -3.70 -32.88 -11.47
CA ALA A 20 -4.20 -33.73 -10.38
C ALA A 20 -3.14 -33.95 -9.28
N VAL A 21 -1.86 -34.11 -9.66
CA VAL A 21 -0.76 -34.26 -8.68
C VAL A 21 -0.48 -32.94 -7.97
N GLN A 22 -0.54 -31.81 -8.68
CA GLN A 22 -0.39 -30.48 -8.06
C GLN A 22 -1.50 -30.19 -7.05
N VAL A 23 -2.75 -30.59 -7.32
CA VAL A 23 -3.85 -30.53 -6.34
C VAL A 23 -3.53 -31.38 -5.12
N LYS A 24 -3.06 -32.63 -5.28
CA LYS A 24 -2.69 -33.49 -4.14
C LYS A 24 -1.57 -32.89 -3.30
N TYR A 25 -0.58 -32.26 -3.93
CA TYR A 25 0.47 -31.55 -3.20
C TYR A 25 -0.08 -30.36 -2.42
N ALA A 26 -0.95 -29.55 -3.02
CA ALA A 26 -1.59 -28.43 -2.33
C ALA A 26 -2.42 -28.90 -1.12
N GLN A 27 -3.22 -29.95 -1.30
CA GLN A 27 -3.98 -30.60 -0.22
C GLN A 27 -3.07 -31.16 0.87
N GLY A 28 -1.97 -31.82 0.50
CA GLY A 28 -0.99 -32.35 1.44
C GLY A 28 -0.30 -31.25 2.26
N ILE A 29 0.03 -30.11 1.65
CA ILE A 29 0.62 -28.97 2.36
C ILE A 29 -0.34 -28.44 3.43
N VAL A 30 -1.60 -28.20 3.09
CA VAL A 30 -2.58 -27.70 4.08
C VAL A 30 -2.96 -28.75 5.12
N ALA A 31 -2.86 -30.05 4.80
CA ALA A 31 -3.05 -31.12 5.76
C ALA A 31 -1.90 -31.20 6.78
N LEU A 32 -0.66 -31.02 6.32
CA LEU A 32 0.54 -31.04 7.18
C LEU A 32 0.73 -29.74 7.96
N PHE A 33 0.34 -28.60 7.38
CA PHE A 33 0.45 -27.28 7.97
C PHE A 33 -0.91 -26.58 7.94
N PRO A 34 -1.85 -26.94 8.85
CA PRO A 34 -3.21 -26.40 8.84
C PRO A 34 -3.29 -24.87 8.91
N TYR A 35 -2.31 -24.22 9.54
CA TYR A 35 -2.22 -22.75 9.64
C TYR A 35 -1.89 -22.05 8.30
N LEU A 36 -1.54 -22.81 7.26
CA LEU A 36 -1.38 -22.25 5.92
C LEU A 36 -2.68 -22.31 5.11
N LYS A 37 -3.75 -22.95 5.62
CA LYS A 37 -5.02 -23.08 4.90
C LYS A 37 -5.71 -21.72 4.76
N ASP A 38 -6.00 -21.24 3.57
CA ASP A 38 -6.68 -19.94 3.40
C ASP A 38 -8.18 -20.04 3.75
N PRO A 39 -8.65 -19.46 4.87
CA PRO A 39 -10.04 -19.61 5.29
C PRO A 39 -11.05 -18.92 4.37
N MET A 40 -10.57 -18.01 3.50
CA MET A 40 -11.42 -17.26 2.56
C MET A 40 -11.51 -17.93 1.19
N SER A 41 -10.74 -18.99 0.95
CA SER A 41 -10.80 -19.77 -0.29
C SER A 41 -11.73 -20.97 -0.15
N LYS A 42 -12.29 -21.44 -1.27
CA LYS A 42 -13.35 -22.48 -1.27
C LYS A 42 -12.94 -23.76 -0.53
N HIS A 43 -11.70 -24.24 -0.69
CA HIS A 43 -11.20 -25.44 -0.03
C HIS A 43 -9.98 -25.20 0.86
N GLY A 44 -9.38 -24.01 0.81
CA GLY A 44 -8.25 -23.65 1.66
C GLY A 44 -6.87 -23.84 1.04
N TYR A 45 -6.76 -24.54 -0.10
CA TYR A 45 -5.48 -24.90 -0.73
C TYR A 45 -5.22 -24.21 -2.06
N GLU A 46 -6.20 -23.46 -2.58
CA GLU A 46 -6.18 -22.85 -3.90
C GLU A 46 -5.02 -21.85 -4.08
N HIS A 47 -4.56 -21.24 -3.00
CA HIS A 47 -3.40 -20.36 -3.03
C HIS A 47 -2.08 -21.12 -3.30
N PHE A 48 -2.00 -22.42 -2.97
CA PHE A 48 -0.91 -23.30 -3.39
C PHE A 48 -1.09 -23.82 -4.82
N TYR A 49 -2.30 -24.27 -5.17
CA TYR A 49 -2.65 -24.62 -6.53
C TYR A 49 -4.16 -24.59 -6.74
N ASP A 50 -4.63 -23.73 -7.64
CA ASP A 50 -6.02 -23.68 -8.06
C ASP A 50 -6.19 -24.46 -9.38
N PRO A 51 -6.97 -25.56 -9.39
CA PRO A 51 -7.19 -26.36 -10.59
C PRO A 51 -7.98 -25.62 -11.69
N ALA A 52 -8.82 -24.64 -11.32
CA ALA A 52 -9.65 -23.90 -12.27
C ALA A 52 -8.78 -22.98 -13.14
N SER A 53 -7.96 -22.14 -12.49
CA SER A 53 -7.04 -21.25 -13.19
C SER A 53 -5.73 -21.91 -13.64
N GLY A 54 -5.30 -22.98 -12.98
CA GLY A 54 -3.93 -23.49 -13.12
C GLY A 54 -2.86 -22.55 -12.55
N SER A 55 -3.24 -21.70 -11.59
CA SER A 55 -2.37 -20.75 -10.89
C SER A 55 -2.08 -21.21 -9.44
N GLY A 56 -1.21 -20.49 -8.72
CA GLY A 56 -0.83 -20.83 -7.34
C GLY A 56 0.68 -20.93 -7.11
N TYR A 57 1.10 -21.01 -5.85
CA TYR A 57 2.51 -21.11 -5.47
C TYR A 57 3.23 -22.30 -6.14
N ILE A 58 2.62 -23.48 -6.18
CA ILE A 58 3.19 -24.67 -6.82
C ILE A 58 3.39 -24.37 -8.31
N ALA A 59 2.34 -23.98 -9.03
CA ALA A 59 2.44 -23.64 -10.45
C ALA A 59 3.51 -22.55 -10.73
N TRP A 60 3.64 -21.55 -9.86
CA TRP A 60 4.67 -20.51 -9.95
C TRP A 60 6.08 -21.07 -9.70
N ARG A 61 6.27 -21.92 -8.68
CA ARG A 61 7.57 -22.54 -8.38
C ARG A 61 8.06 -23.38 -9.54
N ILE A 62 7.18 -24.21 -10.11
CA ILE A 62 7.49 -25.03 -11.29
C ILE A 62 7.99 -24.15 -12.43
N LYS A 63 7.29 -23.05 -12.73
CA LYS A 63 7.66 -22.12 -13.80
C LYS A 63 9.00 -21.41 -13.55
N ASN A 64 9.30 -21.01 -12.31
CA ASN A 64 10.55 -20.28 -12.03
C ASN A 64 11.76 -21.18 -11.89
N VAL A 65 11.59 -22.43 -11.44
CA VAL A 65 12.65 -23.45 -11.49
C VAL A 65 13.03 -23.79 -12.94
N GLN A 66 12.08 -23.71 -13.89
CA GLN A 66 12.38 -23.90 -15.31
C GLN A 66 13.11 -22.71 -15.97
N ARG A 67 12.90 -21.48 -15.46
CA ARG A 67 13.58 -20.28 -15.98
C ARG A 67 15.09 -20.28 -15.76
N SER A 68 15.61 -21.10 -14.84
CA SER A 68 17.06 -21.24 -14.66
C SER A 68 17.71 -22.21 -15.64
N GLU A 69 16.95 -22.98 -16.44
CA GLU A 69 17.53 -24.03 -17.29
C GLU A 69 17.31 -23.88 -18.81
N THR A 70 16.24 -23.24 -19.33
CA THR A 70 16.09 -23.05 -20.78
C THR A 70 15.26 -21.80 -21.17
N ASP A 71 15.74 -21.08 -22.19
CA ASP A 71 15.09 -19.90 -22.79
C ASP A 71 14.23 -20.34 -24.00
N HIS A 72 12.97 -20.73 -23.75
CA HIS A 72 12.02 -21.10 -24.81
C HIS A 72 10.61 -20.51 -24.64
N PRO A 73 9.84 -20.35 -25.75
CA PRO A 73 8.74 -19.40 -25.82
C PRO A 73 7.47 -19.91 -25.14
N ARG A 74 6.79 -18.93 -24.52
CA ARG A 74 5.58 -18.97 -23.69
C ARG A 74 4.44 -19.83 -24.25
N SER A 75 3.99 -20.81 -23.47
CA SER A 75 2.61 -21.30 -23.54
C SER A 75 1.68 -20.28 -22.90
N ARG A 76 0.67 -19.82 -23.65
CA ARG A 76 -0.35 -18.86 -23.21
C ARG A 76 -1.22 -19.53 -22.15
N ILE A 77 -0.98 -19.18 -20.89
CA ILE A 77 -1.94 -19.44 -19.82
C ILE A 77 -3.09 -18.45 -20.02
N ALA A 78 -4.32 -18.97 -19.96
CA ALA A 78 -5.54 -18.16 -20.06
C ALA A 78 -5.41 -16.92 -19.16
N LEU A 79 -5.70 -15.74 -19.72
CA LEU A 79 -5.81 -14.53 -18.91
C LEU A 79 -6.97 -14.76 -17.93
N GLU A 80 -6.65 -14.90 -16.65
CA GLU A 80 -7.63 -14.68 -15.59
C GLU A 80 -8.11 -13.23 -15.70
N GLU A 81 -9.43 -13.03 -15.91
CA GLU A 81 -10.07 -11.72 -15.89
C GLU A 81 -10.15 -11.23 -14.44
N PHE A 82 -9.09 -10.60 -13.96
CA PHE A 82 -9.11 -9.89 -12.67
C PHE A 82 -9.74 -8.51 -12.86
N SER A 83 -10.84 -8.23 -12.15
CA SER A 83 -11.63 -7.00 -12.29
C SER A 83 -11.63 -6.10 -11.05
N GLY A 84 -10.87 -6.44 -9.99
CA GLY A 84 -10.82 -5.71 -8.73
C GLY A 84 -9.79 -4.57 -8.65
N GLY A 85 -9.65 -3.98 -7.46
CA GLY A 85 -8.69 -2.93 -7.13
C GLY A 85 -9.23 -1.50 -7.25
N PRO A 86 -8.38 -0.48 -7.05
CA PRO A 86 -8.82 0.92 -6.93
C PRO A 86 -9.63 1.46 -8.10
N LYS A 87 -9.34 1.00 -9.32
CA LYS A 87 -9.99 1.44 -10.57
C LYS A 87 -11.26 0.65 -10.93
N ALA A 88 -11.60 -0.39 -10.16
CA ALA A 88 -12.78 -1.19 -10.45
C ALA A 88 -14.05 -0.36 -10.28
N ALA A 89 -14.97 -0.49 -11.24
CA ALA A 89 -16.30 0.09 -11.12
C ALA A 89 -17.06 -0.58 -9.96
N ARG A 90 -17.69 0.22 -9.11
CA ARG A 90 -18.45 -0.24 -7.94
C ARG A 90 -19.74 0.56 -7.83
N ASP A 91 -20.81 -0.14 -7.49
CA ASP A 91 -22.04 0.50 -7.04
C ASP A 91 -21.83 1.05 -5.63
N SER A 92 -22.33 2.24 -5.35
CA SER A 92 -22.23 2.83 -4.02
C SER A 92 -23.23 2.14 -3.08
N PRO A 93 -22.79 1.60 -1.93
CA PRO A 93 -23.72 1.12 -0.89
C PRO A 93 -24.44 2.25 -0.14
N SER A 94 -24.15 3.52 -0.44
CA SER A 94 -24.71 4.67 0.25
C SER A 94 -26.21 4.86 -0.04
N THR A 95 -27.00 5.13 1.00
CA THR A 95 -28.43 5.46 0.87
C THR A 95 -28.69 6.97 0.74
N ILE A 96 -27.63 7.77 0.67
CA ILE A 96 -27.70 9.24 0.65
C ILE A 96 -28.13 9.70 -0.74
N GLU A 97 -29.17 10.53 -0.80
CA GLU A 97 -29.64 11.15 -2.04
C GLU A 97 -28.52 11.96 -2.71
N GLN A 98 -28.23 11.63 -3.97
CA GLN A 98 -27.17 12.27 -4.76
C GLN A 98 -27.75 13.32 -5.70
N LEU A 99 -27.09 14.47 -5.77
CA LEU A 99 -27.49 15.56 -6.66
C LEU A 99 -27.04 15.27 -8.10
N THR A 100 -27.89 15.62 -9.05
CA THR A 100 -27.64 15.44 -10.49
C THR A 100 -28.03 16.70 -11.28
N GLY A 101 -27.50 16.84 -12.50
CA GLY A 101 -27.79 17.96 -13.39
C GLY A 101 -27.47 19.32 -12.77
N GLU A 102 -28.36 20.30 -12.99
CA GLU A 102 -28.22 21.69 -12.52
C GLU A 102 -28.00 21.77 -11.00
N LYS A 103 -28.71 20.96 -10.21
CA LYS A 103 -28.53 20.95 -8.74
C LYS A 103 -27.12 20.53 -8.31
N CYS A 104 -26.49 19.65 -9.07
CA CYS A 104 -25.11 19.25 -8.84
C CYS A 104 -24.16 20.42 -9.16
N GLU A 105 -24.38 21.11 -10.28
CA GLU A 105 -23.58 22.27 -10.69
C GLU A 105 -23.70 23.43 -9.69
N GLU A 106 -24.92 23.72 -9.22
CA GLU A 106 -25.17 24.70 -8.16
C GLU A 106 -24.45 24.34 -6.86
N ALA A 107 -24.50 23.07 -6.44
CA ALA A 107 -23.81 22.60 -5.24
C ALA A 107 -22.28 22.76 -5.37
N MET A 108 -21.71 22.43 -6.54
CA MET A 108 -20.28 22.60 -6.80
C MET A 108 -19.87 24.08 -6.80
N SER A 109 -20.68 24.95 -7.39
CA SER A 109 -20.44 26.40 -7.36
C SER A 109 -20.51 26.95 -5.93
N MET A 110 -21.54 26.55 -5.17
CA MET A 110 -21.73 26.99 -3.78
C MET A 110 -20.57 26.57 -2.88
N MET A 111 -20.14 25.30 -2.94
CA MET A 111 -19.05 24.83 -2.09
C MET A 111 -17.70 25.48 -2.45
N ASN A 112 -17.45 25.85 -3.71
CA ASN A 112 -16.20 26.52 -4.09
C ASN A 112 -16.07 27.96 -3.56
N HIS A 113 -17.19 28.60 -3.22
CA HIS A 113 -17.23 29.98 -2.72
C HIS A 113 -17.61 30.08 -1.23
N SER A 114 -17.68 28.95 -0.53
CA SER A 114 -18.05 28.88 0.89
C SER A 114 -16.82 28.69 1.79
N SER A 115 -16.75 29.44 2.89
CA SER A 115 -15.80 29.19 3.98
C SER A 115 -16.36 28.29 5.08
N ASP A 116 -17.64 27.91 5.01
CA ASP A 116 -18.27 27.00 5.97
C ASP A 116 -17.89 25.54 5.65
N GLU A 117 -16.99 24.97 6.45
CA GLU A 117 -16.49 23.61 6.27
C GLU A 117 -17.61 22.56 6.34
N ALA A 118 -18.59 22.73 7.22
CA ALA A 118 -19.69 21.77 7.36
C ALA A 118 -20.57 21.75 6.10
N LEU A 119 -20.89 22.94 5.57
CA LEU A 119 -21.60 23.06 4.30
C LEU A 119 -20.80 22.43 3.16
N VAL A 120 -19.49 22.66 3.10
CA VAL A 120 -18.63 22.10 2.06
C VAL A 120 -18.61 20.57 2.13
N MET A 121 -18.45 20.00 3.32
CA MET A 121 -18.49 18.55 3.56
C MET A 121 -19.83 17.96 3.09
N ASP A 122 -20.96 18.58 3.45
CA ASP A 122 -22.29 18.14 3.05
C ASP A 122 -22.50 18.19 1.52
N LYS A 123 -22.05 19.27 0.86
CA LYS A 123 -22.14 19.39 -0.60
C LYS A 123 -21.19 18.42 -1.32
N MET A 124 -20.00 18.18 -0.78
CA MET A 124 -19.09 17.16 -1.29
C MET A 124 -19.74 15.77 -1.19
N LYS A 125 -20.40 15.47 -0.07
CA LYS A 125 -21.12 14.21 0.14
C LYS A 125 -22.29 14.04 -0.84
N ALA A 126 -23.03 15.11 -1.09
CA ALA A 126 -24.18 15.11 -2.00
C ALA A 126 -23.80 15.04 -3.49
N THR A 127 -22.53 15.31 -3.83
CA THR A 127 -22.00 15.28 -5.21
C THR A 127 -21.05 14.11 -5.45
N PHE A 128 -21.01 13.13 -4.54
CA PHE A 128 -20.10 11.99 -4.58
C PHE A 128 -20.25 11.13 -5.85
N GLU A 129 -21.47 10.79 -6.27
CA GLU A 129 -21.67 9.99 -7.48
C GLU A 129 -21.17 10.71 -8.74
N HIS A 130 -21.42 12.01 -8.85
CA HIS A 130 -20.91 12.82 -9.95
C HIS A 130 -19.38 12.77 -10.02
N ARG A 131 -18.71 12.92 -8.85
CA ARG A 131 -17.26 12.77 -8.72
C ARG A 131 -16.77 11.38 -9.15
N GLN A 132 -17.42 10.32 -8.68
CA GLN A 132 -17.03 8.95 -9.02
C GLN A 132 -17.16 8.65 -10.52
N ILE A 133 -18.16 9.22 -11.20
CA ILE A 133 -18.29 9.12 -12.66
C ILE A 133 -17.10 9.78 -13.36
N LEU A 134 -16.64 10.95 -12.88
CA LEU A 134 -15.48 11.63 -13.43
C LEU A 134 -14.19 10.85 -13.22
N VAL A 135 -13.95 10.36 -12.00
CA VAL A 135 -12.79 9.54 -11.64
C VAL A 135 -12.67 8.29 -12.51
N ARG A 136 -13.80 7.66 -12.84
CA ARG A 136 -13.85 6.41 -13.63
C ARG A 136 -13.81 6.63 -15.13
N ASN A 137 -13.94 7.87 -15.62
CA ASN A 137 -14.02 8.14 -17.04
C ASN A 137 -12.64 8.56 -17.59
N PRO A 138 -11.88 7.63 -18.19
CA PRO A 138 -10.55 7.92 -18.71
C PRO A 138 -10.56 8.93 -19.86
N ASP A 139 -11.67 9.07 -20.58
CA ASP A 139 -11.80 9.97 -21.74
C ASP A 139 -12.05 11.43 -21.33
N LYS A 140 -12.40 11.68 -20.06
CA LYS A 140 -12.67 13.03 -19.57
C LYS A 140 -11.42 13.78 -19.11
N SER A 141 -10.29 13.11 -18.90
CA SER A 141 -8.94 13.64 -18.55
C SER A 141 -8.90 14.94 -17.71
N VAL A 142 -9.89 15.21 -16.86
CA VAL A 142 -9.84 16.33 -15.94
C VAL A 142 -9.23 15.81 -14.65
N ASP A 143 -8.21 16.50 -14.16
CA ASP A 143 -7.71 16.25 -12.82
C ASP A 143 -8.86 16.51 -11.82
N VAL A 144 -9.24 15.46 -11.09
CA VAL A 144 -10.35 15.53 -10.15
C VAL A 144 -10.10 16.57 -9.06
N LEU A 145 -8.84 16.83 -8.72
CA LEU A 145 -8.43 17.86 -7.75
C LEU A 145 -8.51 19.27 -8.33
N ASP A 146 -8.51 19.44 -9.66
CA ASP A 146 -8.82 20.73 -10.30
C ASP A 146 -10.34 20.99 -10.31
N THR A 147 -11.13 19.94 -10.51
CA THR A 147 -12.60 20.07 -10.51
C THR A 147 -13.17 20.20 -9.09
N PHE A 148 -12.56 19.49 -8.13
CA PHE A 148 -12.94 19.47 -6.72
C PHE A 148 -11.76 19.92 -5.86
N PRO A 149 -11.40 21.22 -5.93
CA PRO A 149 -10.24 21.75 -5.22
C PRO A 149 -10.40 21.68 -3.70
N ARG A 150 -11.62 21.45 -3.19
CA ARG A 150 -11.89 21.37 -1.75
C ARG A 150 -11.17 20.24 -1.03
N PHE A 151 -10.72 19.21 -1.75
CA PHE A 151 -9.82 18.19 -1.21
C PHE A 151 -8.46 18.76 -0.76
N LEU A 152 -8.04 19.91 -1.29
CA LEU A 152 -6.72 20.50 -1.00
C LEU A 152 -6.72 21.35 0.27
N ASP A 153 -7.89 21.81 0.74
CA ASP A 153 -8.00 22.70 1.91
C ASP A 153 -8.93 22.17 3.01
N ILE A 154 -9.82 21.22 2.75
CA ILE A 154 -10.73 20.63 3.76
C ILE A 154 -10.30 19.20 4.11
N PRO A 155 -9.69 18.98 5.31
CA PRO A 155 -9.31 17.65 5.75
C PRO A 155 -10.51 16.73 6.00
N GLY A 156 -10.35 15.43 5.75
CA GLY A 156 -11.35 14.42 6.07
C GLY A 156 -12.37 14.12 4.98
N LEU A 157 -12.26 14.74 3.81
CA LEU A 157 -13.09 14.40 2.65
C LEU A 157 -12.83 12.99 2.11
N ILE A 158 -11.57 12.50 2.17
CA ILE A 158 -11.23 11.12 1.81
C ILE A 158 -11.91 10.14 2.78
N GLU A 159 -11.87 10.44 4.07
CA GLU A 159 -12.52 9.67 5.14
C GLU A 159 -14.04 9.68 5.03
N GLN A 160 -14.61 10.75 4.47
CA GLN A 160 -16.05 10.84 4.19
C GLN A 160 -16.45 9.96 3.00
N ASP A 161 -15.67 10.00 1.92
CA ASP A 161 -16.03 9.36 0.65
C ASP A 161 -15.77 7.85 0.66
N PHE A 162 -14.76 7.39 1.39
CA PHE A 162 -14.43 5.97 1.41
C PHE A 162 -15.54 5.06 2.00
N PRO A 163 -16.22 5.42 3.11
CA PRO A 163 -17.42 4.71 3.56
C PRO A 163 -18.57 4.73 2.55
N MET A 164 -18.65 5.73 1.66
CA MET A 164 -19.64 5.73 0.58
C MET A 164 -19.31 4.70 -0.52
N LEU A 165 -18.07 4.20 -0.57
CA LEU A 165 -17.68 3.09 -1.46
C LEU A 165 -17.81 1.72 -0.79
N PHE A 166 -17.52 1.61 0.52
CA PHE A 166 -17.32 0.32 1.19
C PHE A 166 -18.10 0.11 2.50
N GLY A 167 -18.82 1.12 2.98
CA GLY A 167 -19.50 1.14 4.27
C GLY A 167 -18.57 1.37 5.46
N GLU A 168 -19.16 1.74 6.60
CA GLU A 168 -18.44 2.06 7.85
C GLU A 168 -17.64 0.88 8.40
N GLU A 169 -18.22 -0.33 8.34
CA GLU A 169 -17.57 -1.54 8.85
C GLU A 169 -16.22 -1.77 8.16
N THR A 170 -16.18 -1.69 6.83
CA THR A 170 -14.94 -1.86 6.07
C THR A 170 -13.98 -0.70 6.30
N SER A 171 -14.50 0.52 6.41
CA SER A 171 -13.71 1.73 6.59
C SER A 171 -12.91 1.75 7.90
N GLY A 172 -13.43 1.13 8.96
CA GLY A 172 -12.76 1.05 10.27
C GLY A 172 -11.80 -0.13 10.45
N LYS A 173 -11.69 -1.06 9.48
CA LYS A 173 -10.92 -2.31 9.64
C LYS A 173 -9.43 -2.11 9.86
N PHE A 174 -8.82 -1.13 9.19
CA PHE A 174 -7.39 -0.89 9.34
C PHE A 174 -7.05 -0.37 10.73
N LEU A 175 -7.71 0.71 11.16
CA LEU A 175 -7.46 1.32 12.47
C LEU A 175 -7.79 0.38 13.64
N SER A 176 -8.80 -0.47 13.50
CA SER A 176 -9.17 -1.44 14.53
C SER A 176 -8.20 -2.61 14.66
N LYS A 177 -7.64 -3.10 13.55
CA LYS A 177 -6.78 -4.30 13.54
C LYS A 177 -5.29 -3.99 13.56
N TRP A 178 -4.87 -2.83 13.04
CA TRP A 178 -3.45 -2.53 12.86
C TRP A 178 -2.65 -2.56 14.17
N PRO A 179 -3.03 -1.82 15.23
CA PRO A 179 -2.17 -1.68 16.40
C PRO A 179 -2.05 -2.97 17.22
N THR A 180 -3.11 -3.77 17.26
CA THR A 180 -3.27 -4.93 18.14
C THR A 180 -2.96 -6.25 17.44
N PHE A 181 -3.20 -6.35 16.13
CA PHE A 181 -3.03 -7.58 15.38
C PHE A 181 -1.89 -7.46 14.36
N PHE A 182 -2.03 -6.63 13.34
CA PHE A 182 -1.07 -6.65 12.22
C PHE A 182 0.33 -6.18 12.65
N ARG A 183 0.43 -5.03 13.32
CA ARG A 183 1.71 -4.45 13.72
C ARG A 183 2.60 -5.44 14.50
N PRO A 184 2.16 -6.01 15.65
CA PRO A 184 3.03 -6.93 16.40
C PRO A 184 3.42 -8.18 15.61
N HIS A 185 2.51 -8.75 14.81
CA HIS A 185 2.83 -9.92 13.97
C HIS A 185 3.81 -9.59 12.85
N ILE A 186 3.69 -8.42 12.23
CA ILE A 186 4.64 -7.93 11.22
C ILE A 186 6.02 -7.75 11.85
N THR A 187 6.12 -7.11 13.02
CA THR A 187 7.39 -6.94 13.73
C THR A 187 8.03 -8.28 14.08
N GLU A 188 7.24 -9.25 14.54
CA GLU A 188 7.75 -10.59 14.85
C GLU A 188 8.22 -11.33 13.59
N ASP A 189 7.42 -11.32 12.52
CA ASP A 189 7.79 -11.94 11.25
C ASP A 189 9.05 -11.30 10.64
N ALA A 190 9.22 -10.00 10.83
CA ALA A 190 10.36 -9.25 10.33
C ALA A 190 11.69 -9.65 10.99
N LYS A 191 11.68 -10.22 12.21
CA LYS A 191 12.89 -10.78 12.83
C LYS A 191 13.49 -11.94 12.04
N GLY A 192 12.68 -12.60 11.19
CA GLY A 192 13.14 -13.64 10.28
C GLY A 192 13.74 -13.12 8.96
N LEU A 193 13.76 -11.81 8.72
CA LEU A 193 14.39 -11.22 7.55
C LEU A 193 15.92 -11.33 7.61
N VAL A 194 16.56 -11.21 6.46
CA VAL A 194 18.03 -11.11 6.40
C VAL A 194 18.46 -9.86 7.16
N SER A 195 19.28 -10.04 8.19
CA SER A 195 19.82 -8.93 8.99
C SER A 195 20.61 -7.99 8.09
N THR A 196 20.12 -6.76 7.99
CA THR A 196 20.82 -5.64 7.38
C THR A 196 20.68 -4.47 8.34
N HIS A 197 21.65 -3.55 8.33
CA HIS A 197 21.61 -2.37 9.20
C HIS A 197 20.27 -1.62 9.12
N HIS A 198 19.69 -1.50 7.92
CA HIS A 198 18.41 -0.82 7.74
C HIS A 198 17.23 -1.59 8.35
N VAL A 199 17.20 -2.93 8.21
CA VAL A 199 16.15 -3.75 8.83
C VAL A 199 16.27 -3.75 10.36
N GLU A 200 17.50 -3.77 10.89
CA GLU A 200 17.76 -3.67 12.33
C GLU A 200 17.30 -2.31 12.89
N GLU A 201 17.55 -1.22 12.17
CA GLU A 201 17.05 0.12 12.51
C GLU A 201 15.50 0.13 12.53
N LEU A 202 14.85 -0.38 11.48
CA LEU A 202 13.38 -0.46 11.44
C LEU A 202 12.79 -1.32 12.56
N LEU A 203 13.44 -2.44 12.93
CA LEU A 203 13.01 -3.28 14.05
C LEU A 203 13.11 -2.53 15.37
N SER A 204 14.22 -1.84 15.62
CA SER A 204 14.41 -1.00 16.80
C SER A 204 13.36 0.12 16.88
N SER A 205 13.06 0.78 15.76
CA SER A 205 12.02 1.82 15.65
C SER A 205 10.63 1.24 15.94
N ALA A 206 10.31 0.08 15.39
CA ALA A 206 9.03 -0.60 15.58
C ALA A 206 8.80 -1.01 17.04
N GLU A 207 9.86 -1.34 17.78
CA GLU A 207 9.83 -1.63 19.22
C GLU A 207 9.83 -0.34 20.08
N GLY A 208 10.16 0.82 19.50
CA GLY A 208 10.21 2.12 20.16
C GLY A 208 11.52 2.41 20.91
N ASN A 209 12.61 1.77 20.49
CA ASN A 209 13.91 1.85 21.15
C ASN A 209 14.86 2.91 20.52
N ASP A 210 14.45 3.59 19.44
CA ASP A 210 15.33 4.51 18.70
C ASP A 210 14.73 5.89 18.37
N GLY A 211 15.56 6.71 17.72
CA GLY A 211 15.21 8.03 17.17
C GLY A 211 14.80 8.01 15.69
N GLY A 212 14.48 6.84 15.14
CA GLY A 212 14.19 6.62 13.73
C GLY A 212 12.77 7.05 13.34
N TRP A 213 12.08 6.20 12.57
CA TRP A 213 10.66 6.40 12.30
C TRP A 213 9.83 6.12 13.55
N ASP A 214 8.61 6.68 13.64
CA ASP A 214 7.66 6.19 14.64
C ASP A 214 7.32 4.71 14.41
N ARG A 215 6.77 4.07 15.44
CA ARG A 215 6.49 2.63 15.45
C ARG A 215 5.64 2.15 14.29
N ASP A 216 4.66 2.94 13.87
CA ASP A 216 3.71 2.55 12.82
C ASP A 216 4.36 2.68 11.43
N ILE A 217 5.07 3.77 11.14
CA ILE A 217 5.83 3.90 9.88
C ILE A 217 6.92 2.85 9.78
N ALA A 218 7.66 2.60 10.86
CA ALA A 218 8.68 1.57 10.88
C ALA A 218 8.10 0.19 10.55
N SER A 219 6.96 -0.15 11.14
CA SER A 219 6.26 -1.42 10.89
C SER A 219 5.68 -1.52 9.47
N LEU A 220 5.19 -0.41 8.90
CA LEU A 220 4.78 -0.35 7.49
C LEU A 220 5.96 -0.58 6.55
N CYS A 221 7.13 0.00 6.84
CA CYS A 221 8.36 -0.27 6.08
C CYS A 221 8.79 -1.74 6.23
N LEU A 222 8.74 -2.33 7.43
CA LEU A 222 9.02 -3.76 7.63
C LEU A 222 8.09 -4.66 6.81
N LEU A 223 6.80 -4.32 6.73
CA LEU A 223 5.85 -5.04 5.87
C LEU A 223 6.28 -5.03 4.39
N LEU A 224 6.81 -3.91 3.91
CA LEU A 224 7.37 -3.81 2.56
C LEU A 224 8.61 -4.71 2.36
N HIS A 225 9.43 -4.92 3.39
CA HIS A 225 10.54 -5.90 3.33
C HIS A 225 10.05 -7.35 3.33
N LEU A 226 8.91 -7.64 3.99
CA LEU A 226 8.27 -8.97 3.94
C LEU A 226 7.64 -9.27 2.56
N ILE A 227 7.28 -8.23 1.81
CA ILE A 227 6.72 -8.28 0.44
C ILE A 227 7.58 -7.44 -0.50
N PRO A 228 8.79 -7.90 -0.85
CA PRO A 228 9.67 -7.13 -1.70
C PRO A 228 9.02 -6.89 -3.08
N PRO A 229 9.31 -5.74 -3.73
CA PRO A 229 8.79 -5.41 -5.05
C PRO A 229 9.05 -6.54 -6.05
N THR A 230 8.00 -6.97 -6.74
CA THR A 230 8.12 -7.98 -7.81
C THR A 230 8.16 -7.28 -9.16
N SER A 231 9.17 -7.53 -9.98
CA SER A 231 9.18 -7.03 -11.36
C SER A 231 8.04 -7.68 -12.14
N LYS A 232 7.06 -6.89 -12.58
CA LYS A 232 6.03 -7.36 -13.50
C LYS A 232 6.70 -7.68 -14.83
N GLY A 233 6.83 -8.97 -15.11
CA GLY A 233 7.50 -9.46 -16.32
C GLY A 233 6.78 -8.98 -17.59
N HIS A 234 7.40 -8.04 -18.29
CA HIS A 234 7.59 -8.06 -19.76
C HIS A 234 8.47 -6.93 -20.27
N LYS A 235 8.76 -5.90 -19.47
CA LYS A 235 9.75 -4.87 -19.79
C LYS A 235 10.94 -4.99 -18.85
N LYS A 236 12.13 -4.63 -19.34
CA LYS A 236 13.37 -4.51 -18.55
C LYS A 236 13.23 -3.35 -17.54
N SER A 237 12.24 -3.40 -16.63
CA SER A 237 12.18 -2.44 -15.54
C SER A 237 13.29 -2.77 -14.55
N VAL A 238 13.99 -1.74 -14.09
CA VAL A 238 15.06 -1.87 -13.10
C VAL A 238 14.48 -2.52 -11.87
N LYS A 239 15.09 -3.63 -11.42
CA LYS A 239 14.67 -4.31 -10.20
C LYS A 239 14.98 -3.39 -9.01
N ILE A 240 13.95 -2.81 -8.42
CA ILE A 240 14.08 -1.99 -7.22
C ILE A 240 14.11 -2.86 -5.97
N SER A 241 14.87 -2.45 -4.96
CA SER A 241 14.88 -3.08 -3.65
C SER A 241 13.70 -2.63 -2.78
N ALA A 242 13.38 -3.39 -1.73
CA ALA A 242 12.38 -2.96 -0.74
C ALA A 242 12.76 -1.60 -0.11
N LEU A 243 14.05 -1.39 0.16
CA LEU A 243 14.60 -0.12 0.62
C LEU A 243 14.27 1.05 -0.32
N GLN A 244 14.43 0.86 -1.63
CA GLN A 244 14.09 1.88 -2.63
C GLN A 244 12.57 2.08 -2.77
N ALA A 245 11.79 1.02 -2.57
CA ALA A 245 10.34 1.09 -2.62
C ALA A 245 9.74 1.91 -1.46
N GLU A 246 10.44 2.05 -0.33
CA GLU A 246 10.00 2.91 0.78
C GLU A 246 9.77 4.37 0.33
N ASP A 247 10.57 4.88 -0.62
CA ASP A 247 10.43 6.26 -1.12
C ASP A 247 9.17 6.46 -1.98
N TYR A 248 8.50 5.37 -2.38
CA TYR A 248 7.18 5.39 -3.03
C TYR A 248 6.05 5.33 -2.00
N LEU A 249 6.34 4.97 -0.75
CA LEU A 249 5.34 4.83 0.32
C LEU A 249 5.31 6.09 1.19
N VAL A 250 6.47 6.51 1.69
CA VAL A 250 6.58 7.56 2.69
C VAL A 250 7.82 8.42 2.48
N ARG A 251 7.68 9.73 2.70
CA ARG A 251 8.77 10.72 2.65
C ARG A 251 8.72 11.64 3.86
N TYR A 252 9.88 12.15 4.23
CA TYR A 252 10.04 13.03 5.39
C TYR A 252 10.55 14.40 4.98
N VAL A 253 9.99 15.45 5.57
CA VAL A 253 10.47 16.83 5.50
C VAL A 253 10.65 17.38 6.91
N LEU A 254 11.80 18.01 7.15
CA LEU A 254 12.13 18.65 8.42
C LEU A 254 11.35 19.96 8.57
N ASP A 255 10.63 20.12 9.69
CA ASP A 255 9.98 21.38 10.07
C ASP A 255 10.89 22.22 10.98
N VAL A 256 11.66 23.11 10.35
CA VAL A 256 12.59 24.04 11.01
C VAL A 256 11.91 25.16 11.81
N ASN A 257 10.60 25.39 11.64
CA ASN A 257 9.90 26.48 12.31
C ASN A 257 9.25 26.06 13.65
N SER A 258 9.34 24.78 14.01
CA SER A 258 8.65 24.19 15.16
C SER A 258 9.47 24.11 16.45
N SER A 259 10.75 24.50 16.41
CA SER A 259 11.60 24.57 17.61
C SER A 259 11.87 26.03 17.98
N HIS A 260 11.34 26.45 19.13
CA HIS A 260 11.84 27.60 19.91
C HIS A 260 13.22 27.29 20.56
N GLU A 261 14.03 26.49 19.87
CA GLU A 261 15.45 26.33 20.11
C GLU A 261 16.11 26.74 18.81
N GLU A 262 16.87 27.84 18.86
CA GLU A 262 17.97 28.04 17.94
C GLU A 262 18.81 26.76 17.97
N ILE A 263 18.58 25.86 17.01
CA ILE A 263 19.59 24.87 16.67
C ILE A 263 20.72 25.70 16.08
N CYS A 264 21.66 26.00 16.96
CA CYS A 264 22.88 26.71 16.70
C CYS A 264 23.49 26.16 15.40
N LEU A 265 23.52 26.99 14.36
CA LEU A 265 24.29 26.79 13.13
C LEU A 265 25.81 26.70 13.40
N SER A 266 26.25 26.49 14.64
CA SER A 266 27.63 26.46 15.09
C SER A 266 28.25 25.06 15.22
N GLU A 267 27.48 23.97 15.09
CA GLU A 267 28.10 22.62 14.99
C GLU A 267 28.55 22.24 13.57
N MET A 268 28.30 23.10 12.58
CA MET A 268 28.86 22.93 11.24
C MET A 268 30.08 23.83 11.04
N LEU A 269 31.26 23.33 11.45
CA LEU A 269 32.60 23.44 10.82
C LEU A 269 33.74 23.50 11.88
N PRO A 270 35.00 23.12 11.58
CA PRO A 270 35.50 22.04 10.72
C PRO A 270 36.64 21.28 11.44
N SER A 271 36.46 20.03 11.89
CA SER A 271 37.60 19.16 12.26
C SER A 271 37.20 17.69 12.45
N GLN A 272 37.72 16.84 11.57
CA GLN A 272 38.09 15.43 11.80
C GLN A 272 37.04 14.37 12.20
N HIS A 273 35.74 14.65 12.15
CA HIS A 273 34.68 13.62 12.33
C HIS A 273 33.75 13.42 11.13
N LEU A 274 34.32 13.42 9.90
CA LEU A 274 33.60 13.23 8.64
C LEU A 274 33.10 11.78 8.39
N PHE A 275 33.12 10.89 9.38
CA PHE A 275 32.71 9.50 9.20
C PHE A 275 31.33 9.16 9.79
N ALA A 276 30.72 10.01 10.63
CA ALA A 276 29.44 9.72 11.26
C ALA A 276 28.21 10.22 10.48
N LEU A 277 28.34 11.30 9.69
CA LEU A 277 27.22 11.93 8.96
C LEU A 277 26.98 11.40 7.54
N LYS A 278 27.68 10.34 7.11
CA LYS A 278 27.40 9.62 5.86
C LYS A 278 26.30 8.55 5.99
N ARG A 279 25.68 8.39 7.17
CA ARG A 279 24.83 7.23 7.51
C ARG A 279 23.32 7.47 7.51
N CYS A 280 22.84 8.70 7.36
CA CYS A 280 21.43 8.97 7.08
C CYS A 280 21.25 9.21 5.57
N ARG A 281 20.20 8.62 4.96
CA ARG A 281 19.71 9.04 3.63
C ARG A 281 19.62 10.57 3.63
N PRO A 282 19.90 11.28 2.52
CA PRO A 282 19.86 12.73 2.52
C PRO A 282 18.50 13.19 3.05
N CYS A 283 18.47 13.73 4.27
CA CYS A 283 17.34 14.55 4.67
C CYS A 283 17.42 15.72 3.71
N LYS A 284 16.45 15.84 2.81
CA LYS A 284 16.33 17.08 2.03
C LYS A 284 15.93 18.10 3.08
N ILE A 285 16.89 18.89 3.54
CA ILE A 285 16.65 20.09 4.34
C ILE A 285 15.95 21.03 3.37
N VAL A 286 14.62 20.96 3.35
CA VAL A 286 13.84 21.86 2.54
C VAL A 286 13.41 23.00 3.46
N GLY A 287 14.26 24.03 3.55
CA GLY A 287 13.85 25.36 3.99
C GLY A 287 12.97 26.07 2.96
N ALA A 288 12.33 25.31 2.06
CA ALA A 288 11.49 25.76 0.97
C ALA A 288 10.07 25.21 1.20
N SER A 289 9.04 25.94 0.77
CA SER A 289 7.65 25.55 0.97
C SER A 289 7.36 24.16 0.35
N ILE A 290 6.36 23.43 0.87
CA ILE A 290 5.90 22.12 0.33
C ILE A 290 5.79 22.14 -1.22
N PRO A 291 5.23 23.19 -1.86
CA PRO A 291 5.20 23.28 -3.32
C PRO A 291 6.57 23.17 -4.00
N ILE A 292 7.63 23.75 -3.42
CA ILE A 292 9.00 23.67 -3.97
C ILE A 292 9.53 22.23 -3.85
N PHE A 293 9.27 21.55 -2.74
CA PHE A 293 9.62 20.13 -2.60
C PHE A 293 8.95 19.27 -3.67
N LEU A 294 7.68 19.54 -3.95
CA LEU A 294 6.89 18.79 -4.93
C LEU A 294 7.31 19.09 -6.38
N SER A 295 7.75 20.32 -6.68
CA SER A 295 8.17 20.72 -8.04
C SER A 295 9.34 19.91 -8.62
N GLY A 296 10.15 19.29 -7.76
CA GLY A 296 11.27 18.42 -8.15
C GLY A 296 10.92 16.94 -8.23
N LEU A 297 9.64 16.56 -8.09
CA LEU A 297 9.19 15.17 -8.13
C LEU A 297 8.48 14.89 -9.45
N GLU A 298 8.80 13.77 -10.08
CA GLU A 298 7.95 13.27 -11.16
C GLU A 298 6.57 12.90 -10.60
N PRO A 299 5.49 13.09 -11.37
CA PRO A 299 4.15 12.69 -10.94
C PRO A 299 4.14 11.17 -10.71
N THR A 300 4.11 10.79 -9.43
CA THR A 300 4.05 9.41 -8.97
C THR A 300 2.69 9.09 -8.37
N GLN A 301 2.40 7.81 -8.26
CA GLN A 301 1.25 7.32 -7.47
C GLN A 301 1.27 7.89 -6.04
N PRO A 302 0.11 7.91 -5.36
CA PRO A 302 0.01 8.54 -4.07
C PRO A 302 1.03 8.04 -3.04
N PHE A 303 1.58 8.97 -2.26
CA PHE A 303 2.50 8.64 -1.16
C PHE A 303 2.27 9.56 0.05
N LEU A 304 2.74 9.11 1.21
CA LEU A 304 2.63 9.87 2.46
C LEU A 304 3.80 10.83 2.62
N LEU A 305 3.51 12.10 2.87
CA LEU A 305 4.50 13.11 3.26
C LEU A 305 4.35 13.44 4.74
N CYS A 306 5.38 13.12 5.51
CA CYS A 306 5.47 13.38 6.94
C CYS A 306 6.31 14.64 7.18
N VAL A 307 5.79 15.55 7.99
CA VAL A 307 6.44 16.82 8.33
C VAL A 307 6.59 16.94 9.84
N GLY A 308 7.80 17.21 10.33
CA GLY A 308 8.07 17.42 11.75
C GLY A 308 9.54 17.69 12.04
N PRO A 309 9.89 17.97 13.31
CA PRO A 309 11.28 18.20 13.73
C PRO A 309 12.14 16.93 13.68
N GLN A 310 11.54 15.76 13.90
CA GLN A 310 12.22 14.46 13.87
C GLN A 310 11.29 13.41 13.26
N LYS A 311 11.85 12.34 12.68
CA LYS A 311 11.08 11.24 12.08
C LYS A 311 10.19 10.49 13.08
N ASN A 312 10.53 10.51 14.36
CA ASN A 312 9.73 9.95 15.46
C ASN A 312 8.80 10.98 16.13
N LYS A 313 8.82 12.25 15.68
CA LYS A 313 7.99 13.35 16.17
C LYS A 313 7.35 14.09 14.99
N ILE A 314 6.54 13.37 14.22
CA ILE A 314 5.82 13.94 13.09
C ILE A 314 4.66 14.80 13.62
N GLN A 315 4.49 15.99 13.06
CA GLN A 315 3.45 16.94 13.46
C GLN A 315 2.34 17.05 12.43
N LYS A 316 2.64 16.89 11.14
CA LYS A 316 1.68 17.01 10.05
C LYS A 316 1.88 15.90 9.03
N PHE A 317 0.78 15.49 8.44
CA PHE A 317 0.74 14.49 7.39
C PHE A 317 0.02 15.06 6.16
N TYR A 318 0.54 14.74 4.98
CA TYR A 318 -0.12 15.04 3.71
C TYR A 318 -0.11 13.79 2.85
N VAL A 319 -1.21 13.55 2.13
CA VAL A 319 -1.22 12.61 1.02
C VAL A 319 -0.87 13.39 -0.24
N ILE A 320 0.19 12.99 -0.95
CA ILE A 320 0.56 13.62 -2.21
C ILE A 320 -0.10 12.84 -3.34
N VAL A 321 -0.91 13.51 -4.16
CA VAL A 321 -1.59 12.94 -5.34
C VAL A 321 -1.38 13.88 -6.51
N ASP A 322 -0.90 13.38 -7.65
CA ASP A 322 -0.66 14.17 -8.86
C ASP A 322 0.13 15.48 -8.62
N GLY A 323 1.11 15.41 -7.71
CA GLY A 323 1.95 16.55 -7.33
C GLY A 323 1.29 17.59 -6.42
N LYS A 324 0.05 17.35 -5.98
CA LYS A 324 -0.69 18.20 -5.03
C LYS A 324 -0.69 17.58 -3.63
N ALA A 325 -0.62 18.42 -2.61
CA ALA A 325 -0.67 17.99 -1.22
C ALA A 325 -2.08 18.10 -0.65
N ILE A 326 -2.66 16.96 -0.26
CA ILE A 326 -3.93 16.89 0.47
C ILE A 326 -3.61 16.82 1.97
N PRO A 327 -4.04 17.78 2.79
CA PRO A 327 -3.81 17.74 4.23
C PRO A 327 -4.61 16.59 4.86
N CYS A 328 -3.92 15.72 5.59
CA CYS A 328 -4.57 14.65 6.33
C CYS A 328 -5.33 15.21 7.54
N ARG A 329 -6.48 14.61 7.86
CA ARG A 329 -7.14 14.85 9.16
C ARG A 329 -6.42 14.14 10.29
N ALA A 330 -5.70 13.07 9.96
CA ALA A 330 -5.00 12.20 10.88
C ALA A 330 -3.98 12.93 11.77
N GLN A 331 -3.93 12.54 13.04
CA GLN A 331 -2.94 13.01 14.02
C GLN A 331 -1.85 11.96 14.32
N THR A 332 -2.00 10.76 13.75
CA THR A 332 -1.09 9.63 13.97
C THR A 332 -0.69 9.04 12.64
N SER A 333 0.50 8.44 12.57
CA SER A 333 1.02 7.85 11.34
C SER A 333 0.17 6.69 10.83
N VAL A 334 -0.42 5.91 11.74
CA VAL A 334 -1.38 4.85 11.38
C VAL A 334 -2.63 5.40 10.71
N ALA A 335 -3.20 6.51 11.22
CA ALA A 335 -4.37 7.14 10.61
C ALA A 335 -4.02 7.84 9.29
N ALA A 336 -2.81 8.39 9.18
CA ALA A 336 -2.36 9.03 7.95
C ALA A 336 -2.13 7.98 6.84
N PHE A 337 -1.63 6.80 7.18
CA PHE A 337 -1.52 5.70 6.22
C PHE A 337 -2.89 5.14 5.81
N ASP A 338 -3.85 5.03 6.74
CA ASP A 338 -5.24 4.66 6.44
C ASP A 338 -5.84 5.61 5.39
N GLU A 339 -5.66 6.92 5.56
CA GLU A 339 -6.10 7.94 4.61
C GLU A 339 -5.37 7.82 3.24
N LEU A 340 -4.06 7.55 3.24
CA LEU A 340 -3.30 7.24 2.00
C LEU A 340 -3.84 6.00 1.27
N PHE A 341 -4.17 4.94 2.00
CA PHE A 341 -4.76 3.75 1.40
C PHE A 341 -6.10 4.07 0.75
N LYS A 342 -6.98 4.76 1.48
CA LYS A 342 -8.33 5.14 1.04
C LYS A 342 -8.32 6.06 -0.19
N THR A 343 -7.34 6.96 -0.25
CA THR A 343 -7.07 7.86 -1.39
C THR A 343 -7.05 7.09 -2.72
N HIS A 344 -6.45 5.90 -2.74
CA HIS A 344 -6.37 5.11 -3.98
C HIS A 344 -7.75 4.79 -4.55
N PHE A 345 -8.71 4.45 -3.71
CA PHE A 345 -10.07 4.12 -4.13
C PHE A 345 -10.91 5.37 -4.40
N VAL A 346 -10.79 6.40 -3.55
CA VAL A 346 -11.55 7.65 -3.72
C VAL A 346 -11.23 8.31 -5.06
N PHE A 347 -9.95 8.35 -5.44
CA PHE A 347 -9.48 8.95 -6.70
C PHE A 347 -9.18 7.94 -7.82
N GLY A 348 -9.46 6.64 -7.61
CA GLY A 348 -9.21 5.61 -8.62
C GLY A 348 -7.75 5.53 -9.08
N THR A 349 -6.77 5.79 -8.22
CA THR A 349 -5.35 5.75 -8.59
C THR A 349 -4.80 4.32 -8.51
N SER A 350 -3.90 3.97 -9.43
CA SER A 350 -3.31 2.63 -9.45
C SER A 350 -2.24 2.49 -8.38
N TYR A 351 -2.07 1.30 -7.81
CA TYR A 351 -0.88 1.07 -6.98
C TYR A 351 0.40 1.22 -7.82
N SER A 352 1.43 1.82 -7.24
CA SER A 352 2.77 1.80 -7.83
C SER A 352 3.21 0.35 -8.06
N GLU A 353 3.89 0.05 -9.18
CA GLU A 353 4.44 -1.28 -9.42
C GLU A 353 5.35 -1.75 -8.26
N ALA A 354 6.01 -0.79 -7.59
CA ALA A 354 6.84 -1.02 -6.42
C ALA A 354 6.06 -1.55 -5.21
N LEU A 355 4.82 -1.10 -5.04
CA LEU A 355 3.98 -1.30 -3.86
C LEU A 355 2.75 -2.16 -4.16
N ASP A 356 2.60 -2.67 -5.38
CA ASP A 356 1.45 -3.47 -5.84
C ASP A 356 1.15 -4.63 -4.87
N GLY A 357 2.17 -5.42 -4.51
CA GLY A 357 2.01 -6.52 -3.56
C GLY A 357 1.71 -6.03 -2.13
N PHE A 358 2.36 -4.95 -1.70
CA PHE A 358 2.17 -4.35 -0.38
C PHE A 358 0.71 -3.87 -0.21
N TYR A 359 0.21 -3.05 -1.13
CA TYR A 359 -1.17 -2.54 -1.07
C TYR A 359 -2.20 -3.64 -1.32
N THR A 360 -1.91 -4.62 -2.18
CA THR A 360 -2.82 -5.76 -2.38
C THR A 360 -2.97 -6.58 -1.10
N LEU A 361 -1.90 -6.78 -0.32
CA LEU A 361 -2.01 -7.42 0.99
C LEU A 361 -2.87 -6.58 1.95
N VAL A 362 -2.62 -5.27 2.06
CA VAL A 362 -3.42 -4.39 2.93
C VAL A 362 -4.90 -4.42 2.54
N GLN A 363 -5.18 -4.32 1.24
CA GLN A 363 -6.53 -4.37 0.68
C GLN A 363 -7.26 -5.69 1.05
N THR A 364 -6.62 -6.83 0.83
CA THR A 364 -7.27 -8.14 0.92
C THR A 364 -7.22 -8.76 2.31
N ALA A 365 -6.15 -8.53 3.07
CA ALA A 365 -5.95 -9.10 4.41
C ALA A 365 -6.47 -8.19 5.53
N VAL A 366 -6.37 -6.86 5.38
CA VAL A 366 -6.76 -5.92 6.44
C VAL A 366 -8.19 -5.43 6.23
N TYR A 367 -8.47 -4.80 5.08
CA TYR A 367 -9.79 -4.25 4.75
C TYR A 367 -10.78 -5.30 4.24
N ASN A 368 -10.30 -6.47 3.81
CA ASN A 368 -11.11 -7.51 3.19
C ASN A 368 -11.84 -7.05 1.91
N ILE A 369 -11.18 -6.23 1.09
CA ILE A 369 -11.73 -5.72 -0.18
C ILE A 369 -11.27 -6.61 -1.34
N ASP A 370 -12.20 -6.97 -2.23
CA ASP A 370 -11.99 -7.74 -3.46
C ASP A 370 -11.26 -9.08 -3.28
N ILE A 371 -11.46 -9.75 -2.14
CA ILE A 371 -10.83 -11.06 -1.87
C ILE A 371 -11.22 -12.05 -2.97
N GLY A 372 -10.22 -12.66 -3.61
CA GLY A 372 -10.42 -13.60 -4.72
C GLY A 372 -10.80 -12.95 -6.06
N ILE A 373 -10.98 -11.63 -6.10
CA ILE A 373 -11.30 -10.86 -7.33
C ILE A 373 -10.06 -10.12 -7.83
N VAL A 374 -9.24 -9.59 -6.92
CA VAL A 374 -7.97 -8.94 -7.28
C VAL A 374 -6.85 -9.97 -7.48
N ARG A 375 -5.94 -9.67 -8.38
CA ARG A 375 -4.78 -10.53 -8.63
C ARG A 375 -3.78 -10.49 -7.47
N GLU A 376 -3.73 -11.57 -6.71
CA GLU A 376 -2.71 -11.73 -5.66
C GLU A 376 -1.51 -12.52 -6.17
N ASN A 377 -0.31 -11.97 -5.98
CA ASN A 377 0.92 -12.73 -6.20
C ASN A 377 1.08 -13.84 -5.12
N PRO A 378 1.89 -14.89 -5.36
CA PRO A 378 2.01 -16.00 -4.41
C PRO A 378 2.47 -15.61 -3.01
N ARG A 379 3.29 -14.56 -2.88
CA ARG A 379 3.79 -14.08 -1.59
C ARG A 379 2.71 -13.37 -0.79
N VAL A 380 1.89 -12.55 -1.46
CA VAL A 380 0.71 -11.91 -0.86
C VAL A 380 -0.27 -12.97 -0.35
N ARG A 381 -0.56 -13.97 -1.18
CA ARG A 381 -1.41 -15.11 -0.82
C ARG A 381 -0.92 -15.86 0.42
N GLU A 382 0.38 -16.18 0.45
CA GLU A 382 1.02 -16.86 1.59
C GLU A 382 0.90 -16.05 2.88
N LEU A 383 1.22 -14.75 2.83
CA LEU A 383 1.16 -13.87 4.00
C LEU A 383 -0.28 -13.64 4.46
N ARG A 384 -1.22 -13.45 3.54
CA ARG A 384 -2.65 -13.33 3.86
C ARG A 384 -3.15 -14.59 4.56
N ALA A 385 -2.87 -15.77 4.02
CA ALA A 385 -3.26 -17.03 4.65
C ALA A 385 -2.64 -17.17 6.04
N ARG A 386 -1.37 -16.80 6.22
CA ARG A 386 -0.72 -16.83 7.54
C ARG A 386 -1.39 -15.88 8.53
N PHE A 387 -1.60 -14.61 8.17
CA PHE A 387 -2.27 -13.64 9.04
C PHE A 387 -3.70 -14.05 9.39
N LEU A 388 -4.46 -14.63 8.46
CA LEU A 388 -5.83 -15.06 8.74
C LEU A 388 -5.95 -16.32 9.63
N ASN A 389 -4.86 -17.05 9.83
CA ASN A 389 -4.82 -18.23 10.72
C ASN A 389 -4.11 -17.98 12.05
N LEU A 390 -3.45 -16.83 12.20
CA LEU A 390 -2.92 -16.39 13.49
C LEU A 390 -4.10 -16.01 14.39
N LYS A 391 -4.18 -16.63 15.57
CA LYS A 391 -5.25 -16.41 16.54
C LYS A 391 -4.93 -15.25 17.47
#